data_AF-A7T501-F1
#
_entry.id   AF-A7T501-F1
#
_cell.length_a   1.000
_cell.length_b   1.000
_cell.length_c   1.000
_cell.angle_alpha   90.00
_cell.angle_beta   90.00
_cell.angle_gamma   90.00
#
_symmetry.space_group_name_H-M   'P 1'
#
loop_
_entity.id
_entity.type
_entity.pdbx_description
1 polymer ?
#
loop_
_entity_poly.entity_id
_entity_poly.type
_entity_poly.pdbx_seq_one_letter_code
_entity_poly.pdbx_strand_id
1 'polypeptide(L)'
;WLRGIYTAADKSGDGLLSIDEVYFLMHKLNVKISNRQVRENFKAADTDTVNSSGLLDFEEFANFYKSISTRRELYMLLLKYGNSKENMTVQELLNFLRIEQRVPECDEEYCSNIIQTYEPADSNKKNMLLGIDGFTSYLLSADGEIFNPEHSDVYQDMTRPLSHYFIASSHNTYLTGDQLASASSMDMYVRVLQSGCRCLELDCWDGKDGEPVVYHGYTMTSKVKFRYVILNINDFAFLNNRYPVILSLENHCSVEQQKFMANFMRDTFKDILCILFFMLFDGKDLPSPQELMGKILIKTKKLPVALSEDLEEGEVTEEDSADEMDECFKFRSDEVN
;
A
#
# COMPACT_ATOMS: atom_id res chain seq x y z
N TRP A 1 -26.31 -19.84 -5.19
CA TRP A 1 -26.08 -18.53 -4.53
C TRP A 1 -27.29 -17.60 -4.65
N LEU A 2 -27.74 -17.24 -5.87
CA LEU A 2 -28.86 -16.29 -6.06
C LEU A 2 -30.19 -16.70 -5.37
N ARG A 3 -30.53 -17.99 -5.35
CA ARG A 3 -31.67 -18.51 -4.55
C ARG A 3 -31.51 -18.23 -3.05
N GLY A 4 -30.29 -18.32 -2.51
CA GLY A 4 -30.03 -18.00 -1.11
C GLY A 4 -30.18 -16.51 -0.80
N ILE A 5 -29.83 -15.64 -1.74
CA ILE A 5 -30.09 -14.20 -1.63
C ILE A 5 -31.59 -13.92 -1.69
N TYR A 6 -32.29 -14.54 -2.62
CA TYR A 6 -33.74 -14.41 -2.77
C TYR A 6 -34.46 -14.79 -1.47
N THR A 7 -34.19 -15.99 -0.93
CA THR A 7 -34.79 -16.44 0.33
C THR A 7 -34.39 -15.58 1.53
N ALA A 8 -33.18 -15.00 1.53
CA ALA A 8 -32.76 -14.08 2.60
C ALA A 8 -33.35 -12.67 2.47
N ALA A 9 -33.86 -12.31 1.29
CA ALA A 9 -34.50 -11.04 1.01
C ALA A 9 -36.01 -11.08 1.31
N ASP A 10 -36.64 -12.25 1.15
CA ASP A 10 -38.04 -12.51 1.48
C ASP A 10 -38.23 -12.51 3.01
N LYS A 11 -38.64 -11.35 3.54
CA LYS A 11 -38.88 -11.16 4.98
C LYS A 11 -40.32 -11.47 5.34
N SER A 12 -41.26 -11.31 4.41
CA SER A 12 -42.66 -11.68 4.60
C SER A 12 -42.86 -13.20 4.68
N GLY A 13 -41.98 -13.98 4.05
CA GLY A 13 -42.05 -15.43 3.96
C GLY A 13 -43.14 -15.91 3.00
N ASP A 14 -43.61 -15.04 2.10
CA ASP A 14 -44.68 -15.37 1.13
C ASP A 14 -44.14 -16.00 -0.16
N GLY A 15 -42.82 -16.14 -0.28
CA GLY A 15 -42.15 -16.72 -1.43
C GLY A 15 -42.11 -15.80 -2.65
N LEU A 16 -42.35 -14.49 -2.46
CA LEU A 16 -42.24 -13.42 -3.44
C LEU A 16 -41.44 -12.25 -2.85
N LEU A 17 -41.04 -11.27 -3.68
CA LEU A 17 -40.30 -10.09 -3.20
C LEU A 17 -40.99 -8.78 -3.54
N SER A 18 -41.29 -7.98 -2.52
CA SER A 18 -41.76 -6.62 -2.66
C SER A 18 -40.63 -5.63 -3.01
N ILE A 19 -40.99 -4.46 -3.54
CA ILE A 19 -40.04 -3.38 -3.82
C ILE A 19 -39.25 -2.93 -2.58
N ASP A 20 -39.87 -2.97 -1.40
CA ASP A 20 -39.25 -2.57 -0.13
C ASP A 20 -38.20 -3.60 0.33
N GLU A 21 -38.47 -4.89 0.13
CA GLU A 21 -37.49 -5.96 0.36
C GLU A 21 -36.31 -5.87 -0.62
N VAL A 22 -36.59 -5.53 -1.88
CA VAL A 22 -35.54 -5.27 -2.88
C VAL A 22 -34.68 -4.05 -2.49
N TYR A 23 -35.26 -2.95 -2.00
CA TYR A 23 -34.47 -1.82 -1.49
C TYR A 23 -33.59 -2.21 -0.32
N PHE A 24 -34.14 -2.94 0.63
CA PHE A 24 -33.39 -3.41 1.78
C PHE A 24 -32.22 -4.32 1.35
N LEU A 25 -32.46 -5.20 0.38
CA LEU A 25 -31.42 -6.03 -0.21
C LEU A 25 -30.34 -5.19 -0.89
N MET A 26 -30.71 -4.19 -1.70
CA MET A 26 -29.74 -3.31 -2.38
C MET A 26 -28.86 -2.54 -1.39
N HIS A 27 -29.45 -2.04 -0.30
CA HIS A 27 -28.71 -1.41 0.79
C HIS A 27 -27.76 -2.41 1.47
N LYS A 28 -28.21 -3.63 1.74
CA LYS A 28 -27.39 -4.69 2.35
C LYS A 28 -26.24 -5.13 1.46
N LEU A 29 -26.44 -5.14 0.14
CA LEU A 29 -25.41 -5.44 -0.85
C LEU A 29 -24.51 -4.23 -1.18
N ASN A 30 -24.72 -3.08 -0.52
CA ASN A 30 -23.98 -1.84 -0.73
C ASN A 30 -23.96 -1.37 -2.21
N VAL A 31 -25.07 -1.59 -2.92
CA VAL A 31 -25.22 -1.24 -4.34
C VAL A 31 -25.63 0.23 -4.47
N LYS A 32 -24.79 1.04 -5.12
CA LYS A 32 -25.02 2.48 -5.34
C LYS A 32 -25.89 2.75 -6.57
N ILE A 33 -27.16 2.34 -6.53
CA ILE A 33 -28.15 2.63 -7.58
C ILE A 33 -29.23 3.54 -7.00
N SER A 34 -29.70 4.51 -7.79
CA SER A 34 -30.77 5.40 -7.34
C SER A 34 -32.08 4.64 -7.13
N ASN A 35 -32.88 5.04 -6.13
CA ASN A 35 -34.18 4.40 -5.89
C ASN A 35 -35.08 4.44 -7.14
N ARG A 36 -34.96 5.49 -7.95
CA ARG A 36 -35.68 5.60 -9.23
C ARG A 36 -35.31 4.46 -10.20
N GLN A 37 -34.03 4.21 -10.42
CA GLN A 37 -33.56 3.14 -11.30
C GLN A 37 -33.93 1.75 -10.77
N VAL A 38 -33.93 1.55 -9.45
CA VAL A 38 -34.41 0.29 -8.84
C VAL A 38 -35.89 0.08 -9.19
N ARG A 39 -36.76 1.10 -9.07
CA ARG A 39 -38.18 0.98 -9.47
C ARG A 39 -38.36 0.68 -10.95
N GLU A 40 -37.60 1.37 -11.82
CA GLU A 40 -37.68 1.17 -13.27
C GLU A 40 -37.29 -0.26 -13.64
N ASN A 41 -36.20 -0.79 -13.08
CA ASN A 41 -35.78 -2.17 -13.32
C ASN A 41 -36.72 -3.20 -12.69
N PHE A 42 -37.27 -2.93 -11.50
CA PHE A 42 -38.23 -3.82 -10.84
C PHE A 42 -39.49 -3.98 -11.69
N LYS A 43 -40.05 -2.86 -12.19
CA LYS A 43 -41.22 -2.88 -13.08
C LYS A 43 -40.94 -3.55 -14.42
N ALA A 44 -39.71 -3.45 -14.92
CA ALA A 44 -39.33 -4.12 -16.16
C ALA A 44 -39.18 -5.64 -15.98
N ALA A 45 -38.93 -6.10 -14.74
CA ALA A 45 -38.77 -7.51 -14.41
C ALA A 45 -40.07 -8.19 -13.97
N ASP A 46 -41.05 -7.44 -13.45
CA ASP A 46 -42.43 -7.90 -13.18
C ASP A 46 -43.16 -8.09 -14.53
N THR A 47 -43.11 -9.33 -15.03
CA THR A 47 -43.62 -9.73 -16.35
C THR A 47 -45.00 -10.40 -16.30
N ASP A 48 -45.58 -10.50 -15.10
CA ASP A 48 -46.87 -11.14 -14.88
C ASP A 48 -47.99 -10.52 -15.75
N THR A 49 -48.55 -11.37 -16.62
CA THR A 49 -49.41 -10.97 -17.75
C THR A 49 -50.84 -10.54 -17.39
N VAL A 50 -51.24 -10.59 -16.11
CA VAL A 50 -52.65 -10.39 -15.72
C VAL A 50 -52.87 -9.21 -14.77
N ASN A 51 -51.83 -8.66 -14.16
CA ASN A 51 -51.75 -7.35 -13.49
C ASN A 51 -50.43 -7.40 -12.75
N SER A 52 -49.45 -6.56 -13.12
CA SER A 52 -48.15 -6.45 -12.44
C SER A 52 -48.37 -6.49 -10.94
N SER A 53 -48.02 -7.62 -10.33
CA SER A 53 -48.46 -8.00 -8.99
C SER A 53 -47.83 -7.10 -7.93
N GLY A 54 -46.81 -6.32 -8.34
CA GLY A 54 -45.99 -5.50 -7.46
C GLY A 54 -45.01 -6.33 -6.65
N LEU A 55 -44.88 -7.62 -6.97
CA LEU A 55 -44.04 -8.61 -6.33
C LEU A 55 -43.25 -9.35 -7.41
N LEU A 56 -42.01 -9.76 -7.11
CA LEU A 56 -41.19 -10.56 -8.02
C LEU A 56 -41.13 -12.01 -7.53
N ASP A 57 -41.46 -12.94 -8.41
CA ASP A 57 -41.09 -14.34 -8.18
C ASP A 57 -39.56 -14.56 -8.32
N PHE A 58 -39.08 -15.78 -8.13
CA PHE A 58 -37.64 -16.06 -8.21
C PHE A 58 -37.06 -15.79 -9.60
N GLU A 59 -37.79 -16.08 -10.67
CA GLU A 59 -37.32 -15.94 -12.05
C GLU A 59 -37.27 -14.46 -12.46
N GLU A 60 -38.31 -13.71 -12.08
CA GLU A 60 -38.37 -12.26 -12.23
C GLU A 60 -37.31 -11.55 -11.39
N PHE A 61 -37.12 -11.96 -10.13
CA PHE A 61 -36.03 -11.45 -9.30
C PHE A 61 -34.65 -11.76 -9.91
N ALA A 62 -34.46 -12.95 -10.47
CA ALA A 62 -33.20 -13.30 -11.12
C ALA A 62 -32.94 -12.40 -12.33
N ASN A 63 -33.96 -12.07 -13.11
CA ASN A 63 -33.86 -11.15 -14.24
C ASN A 63 -33.61 -9.70 -13.78
N PHE A 64 -34.33 -9.23 -12.75
CA PHE A 64 -34.09 -7.95 -12.10
C PHE A 64 -32.63 -7.83 -11.64
N TYR A 65 -32.15 -8.82 -10.89
CA TYR A 65 -30.80 -8.86 -10.34
C TYR A 65 -29.76 -8.82 -11.47
N LYS A 66 -29.92 -9.66 -12.50
CA LYS A 66 -29.05 -9.65 -13.68
C LYS A 66 -29.04 -8.29 -14.37
N SER A 67 -30.19 -7.64 -14.56
CA SER A 67 -30.27 -6.32 -15.20
C SER A 67 -29.43 -5.27 -14.46
N ILE A 68 -29.49 -5.26 -13.13
CA ILE A 68 -28.77 -4.27 -12.31
C ILE A 68 -27.30 -4.65 -12.05
N SER A 69 -26.95 -5.94 -12.09
CA SER A 69 -25.61 -6.43 -11.76
C SER A 69 -24.72 -6.62 -12.99
N THR A 70 -25.32 -6.75 -14.19
CA THR A 70 -24.55 -6.97 -15.41
C THR A 70 -23.82 -5.69 -15.83
N ARG A 71 -22.49 -5.73 -15.76
CA ARG A 71 -21.63 -4.66 -16.26
C ARG A 71 -21.64 -4.67 -17.78
N ARG A 72 -22.28 -3.67 -18.40
CA ARG A 72 -22.49 -3.58 -19.85
C ARG A 72 -21.18 -3.70 -20.63
N GLU A 73 -20.10 -3.09 -20.16
CA GLU A 73 -18.78 -3.15 -20.78
C GLU A 73 -18.19 -4.56 -20.78
N LEU A 74 -18.40 -5.35 -19.72
CA LEU A 74 -17.94 -6.74 -19.65
C LEU A 74 -18.77 -7.62 -20.58
N TYR A 75 -20.08 -7.38 -20.63
CA TYR A 75 -20.97 -8.08 -21.55
C TYR A 75 -20.62 -7.80 -23.02
N MET A 76 -20.31 -6.54 -23.37
CA MET A 76 -19.87 -6.18 -24.72
C MET A 76 -18.52 -6.85 -25.08
N LEU A 77 -17.59 -6.98 -24.14
CA LEU A 77 -16.35 -7.71 -24.34
C LEU A 77 -16.61 -9.22 -24.56
N LEU A 78 -17.49 -9.81 -23.75
CA LEU A 78 -17.92 -11.21 -23.90
C LEU A 78 -18.50 -11.45 -25.29
N LEU A 79 -19.41 -10.59 -25.76
CA LEU A 79 -20.00 -10.71 -27.10
C LEU A 79 -18.96 -10.52 -28.21
N LYS A 80 -18.03 -9.56 -28.05
CA LYS A 80 -16.96 -9.30 -29.03
C LYS A 80 -16.08 -10.54 -29.24
N TYR A 81 -15.66 -11.19 -28.16
CA TYR A 81 -14.74 -12.34 -28.23
C TYR A 81 -15.45 -13.69 -28.35
N GLY A 82 -16.67 -13.82 -27.83
CA GLY A 82 -17.54 -14.98 -27.97
C GLY A 82 -18.35 -15.01 -29.27
N ASN A 83 -17.95 -14.28 -30.31
CA ASN A 83 -18.63 -14.24 -31.61
C ASN A 83 -20.16 -14.02 -31.51
N SER A 84 -20.57 -13.02 -30.73
CA SER A 84 -21.97 -12.67 -30.42
C SER A 84 -22.77 -13.72 -29.64
N LYS A 85 -22.12 -14.72 -29.05
CA LYS A 85 -22.73 -15.65 -28.09
C LYS A 85 -22.59 -15.12 -26.66
N GLU A 86 -23.49 -15.54 -25.78
CA GLU A 86 -23.45 -15.24 -24.33
C GLU A 86 -22.42 -16.08 -23.55
N ASN A 87 -21.45 -16.69 -24.25
CA ASN A 87 -20.37 -17.46 -23.66
C ASN A 87 -19.15 -17.50 -24.59
N MET A 88 -17.97 -17.75 -24.00
CA MET A 88 -16.72 -17.99 -24.71
C MET A 88 -16.28 -19.45 -24.54
N THR A 89 -15.83 -20.06 -25.63
CA THR A 89 -15.05 -21.30 -25.62
C THR A 89 -13.62 -21.04 -25.14
N VAL A 90 -12.86 -22.11 -24.86
CA VAL A 90 -11.42 -22.05 -24.53
C VAL A 90 -10.64 -21.23 -25.56
N GLN A 91 -10.89 -21.46 -26.86
CA GLN A 91 -10.18 -20.75 -27.94
C GLN A 91 -10.54 -19.26 -28.02
N GLU A 92 -11.79 -18.92 -27.75
CA GLU A 92 -12.26 -17.52 -27.73
C GLU A 92 -11.69 -16.77 -26.53
N LEU A 93 -11.63 -17.41 -25.36
CA LEU A 93 -10.95 -16.89 -24.18
C LEU A 93 -9.45 -16.70 -24.42
N LEU A 94 -8.79 -17.68 -25.06
CA LEU A 94 -7.38 -17.59 -25.43
C LEU A 94 -7.12 -16.37 -26.33
N ASN A 95 -8.00 -16.11 -27.30
CA ASN A 95 -7.91 -14.93 -28.15
C ASN A 95 -8.09 -13.63 -27.36
N PHE A 96 -9.04 -13.59 -26.42
CA PHE A 96 -9.22 -12.45 -25.52
C PHE A 96 -7.97 -12.16 -24.70
N LEU A 97 -7.38 -13.19 -24.08
CA LEU A 97 -6.19 -13.03 -23.25
C LEU A 97 -4.97 -12.55 -24.05
N ARG A 98 -4.75 -13.10 -25.25
CA ARG A 98 -3.62 -12.70 -26.10
C ARG A 98 -3.78 -11.31 -26.69
N ILE A 99 -4.98 -10.95 -27.14
CA ILE A 99 -5.21 -9.70 -27.88
C ILE A 99 -5.56 -8.55 -26.94
N GLU A 100 -6.55 -8.73 -26.06
CA GLU A 100 -7.05 -7.67 -25.19
C GLU A 100 -6.19 -7.53 -23.93
N GLN A 101 -5.89 -8.65 -23.24
CA GLN A 101 -5.09 -8.63 -22.00
C GLN A 101 -3.58 -8.64 -22.25
N ARG A 102 -3.15 -8.89 -23.50
CA ARG A 102 -1.73 -8.97 -23.91
C ARG A 102 -0.93 -9.96 -23.06
N VAL A 103 -1.50 -11.12 -22.80
CA VAL A 103 -0.82 -12.26 -22.16
C VAL A 103 -0.40 -13.24 -23.27
N PRO A 104 0.76 -13.06 -23.93
CA PRO A 104 1.12 -13.88 -25.09
C PRO A 104 1.44 -15.33 -24.74
N GLU A 105 1.89 -15.58 -23.51
CA GLU A 105 2.34 -16.89 -23.05
C GLU A 105 1.19 -17.82 -22.63
N CYS A 106 -0.06 -17.34 -22.59
CA CYS A 106 -1.19 -18.20 -22.25
C CYS A 106 -1.48 -19.22 -23.36
N ASP A 107 -1.93 -20.41 -22.95
CA ASP A 107 -2.30 -21.53 -23.81
C ASP A 107 -3.71 -22.06 -23.47
N GLU A 108 -4.13 -23.12 -24.15
CA GLU A 108 -5.45 -23.71 -23.94
C GLU A 108 -5.61 -24.34 -22.55
N GLU A 109 -4.53 -24.85 -21.95
CA GLU A 109 -4.55 -25.44 -20.61
C GLU A 109 -4.80 -24.35 -19.56
N TYR A 110 -4.08 -23.23 -19.65
CA TYR A 110 -4.30 -22.06 -18.82
C TYR A 110 -5.74 -21.54 -18.93
N CYS A 111 -6.25 -21.39 -20.15
CA CYS A 111 -7.63 -20.96 -20.38
C CYS A 111 -8.65 -21.97 -19.80
N SER A 112 -8.37 -23.26 -19.92
CA SER A 112 -9.21 -24.31 -19.34
C SER A 112 -9.26 -24.23 -17.82
N ASN A 113 -8.12 -23.96 -17.18
CA ASN A 113 -8.03 -23.78 -15.73
C ASN A 113 -8.81 -22.54 -15.25
N ILE A 114 -8.75 -21.43 -15.99
CA ILE A 114 -9.59 -20.25 -15.71
C ILE A 114 -11.07 -20.65 -15.72
N ILE A 115 -11.54 -21.35 -16.76
CA ILE A 115 -12.94 -21.76 -16.86
C ILE A 115 -13.32 -22.65 -15.68
N GLN A 116 -12.50 -23.66 -15.36
CA GLN A 116 -12.79 -24.57 -14.25
C GLN A 116 -12.81 -23.88 -12.89
N THR A 117 -11.98 -22.85 -12.72
CA THR A 117 -11.85 -22.11 -11.46
C THR A 117 -12.99 -21.11 -11.28
N TYR A 118 -13.26 -20.29 -12.29
CA TYR A 118 -14.10 -19.10 -12.15
C TYR A 118 -15.53 -19.25 -12.65
N GLU A 119 -15.82 -20.15 -13.59
CA GLU A 119 -17.19 -20.34 -14.08
C GLU A 119 -18.09 -20.90 -12.96
N PRO A 120 -19.24 -20.31 -12.63
CA PRO A 120 -20.08 -20.85 -11.56
C PRO A 120 -21.01 -21.99 -12.01
N ALA A 121 -21.39 -22.07 -13.29
CA ALA A 121 -22.37 -23.06 -13.75
C ALA A 121 -21.71 -24.39 -14.14
N ASP A 122 -22.12 -25.49 -13.49
CA ASP A 122 -21.58 -26.83 -13.75
C ASP A 122 -21.77 -27.30 -15.21
N SER A 123 -22.87 -26.89 -15.85
CA SER A 123 -23.10 -27.19 -17.27
C SER A 123 -22.05 -26.52 -18.16
N ASN A 124 -21.69 -25.27 -17.86
CA ASN A 124 -20.69 -24.52 -18.59
C ASN A 124 -19.29 -25.07 -18.33
N LYS A 125 -18.96 -25.41 -17.07
CA LYS A 125 -17.71 -26.12 -16.73
C LYS A 125 -17.54 -27.42 -17.50
N LYS A 126 -18.59 -28.27 -17.54
CA LYS A 126 -18.57 -29.54 -18.27
C LYS A 126 -18.35 -29.36 -19.78
N ASN A 127 -18.89 -28.28 -20.34
CA ASN A 127 -18.79 -27.98 -21.76
C ASN A 127 -17.60 -27.06 -22.12
N MET A 128 -16.76 -26.71 -21.13
CA MET A 128 -15.64 -25.78 -21.29
C MET A 128 -16.05 -24.42 -21.89
N LEU A 129 -17.12 -23.86 -21.34
CA LEU A 129 -17.66 -22.55 -21.69
C LEU A 129 -17.52 -21.57 -20.53
N LEU A 130 -17.17 -20.32 -20.82
CA LEU A 130 -17.12 -19.21 -19.86
C LEU A 130 -18.30 -18.26 -20.12
N GLY A 131 -19.23 -18.17 -19.18
CA GLY A 131 -20.33 -17.22 -19.21
C GLY A 131 -19.94 -15.85 -18.62
N ILE A 132 -20.90 -14.92 -18.60
CA ILE A 132 -20.68 -13.55 -18.07
C ILE A 132 -20.27 -13.54 -16.59
N ASP A 133 -20.84 -14.43 -15.77
CA ASP A 133 -20.54 -14.51 -14.34
C ASP A 133 -19.13 -15.05 -14.10
N GLY A 134 -18.73 -16.08 -14.85
CA GLY A 134 -17.37 -16.63 -14.81
C GLY A 134 -16.33 -15.63 -15.32
N PHE A 135 -16.63 -14.94 -16.42
CA PHE A 135 -15.77 -13.90 -16.97
C PHE A 135 -15.58 -12.73 -16.01
N THR A 136 -16.67 -12.29 -15.37
CA THR A 136 -16.62 -11.24 -14.34
C THR A 136 -15.81 -11.71 -13.13
N SER A 137 -15.97 -12.96 -12.69
CA SER A 137 -15.22 -13.53 -11.58
C SER A 137 -13.73 -13.61 -11.87
N TYR A 138 -13.35 -14.00 -13.09
CA TYR A 138 -11.96 -13.99 -13.56
C TYR A 138 -11.36 -12.57 -13.51
N LEU A 139 -12.04 -11.57 -14.09
CA LEU A 139 -11.53 -10.19 -14.14
C LEU A 139 -11.41 -9.51 -12.77
N LEU A 140 -12.11 -10.02 -11.75
CA LEU A 140 -12.02 -9.54 -10.37
C LEU A 140 -11.08 -10.39 -9.51
N SER A 141 -10.47 -11.43 -10.08
CA SER A 141 -9.55 -12.32 -9.39
C SER A 141 -8.11 -11.82 -9.45
N ALA A 142 -7.21 -12.49 -8.71
CA ALA A 142 -5.78 -12.24 -8.79
C ALA A 142 -5.21 -12.44 -10.22
N ASP A 143 -5.76 -13.38 -10.99
CA ASP A 143 -5.35 -13.63 -12.38
C ASP A 143 -5.83 -12.54 -13.37
N GLY A 144 -6.77 -11.69 -12.94
CA GLY A 144 -7.25 -10.51 -13.65
C GLY A 144 -6.74 -9.20 -13.06
N GLU A 145 -5.83 -9.27 -12.09
CA GLU A 145 -5.34 -8.09 -11.38
C GLU A 145 -4.43 -7.25 -12.29
N ILE A 146 -4.54 -5.92 -12.17
CA ILE A 146 -3.69 -5.00 -12.94
C ILE A 146 -2.22 -5.06 -12.50
N PHE A 147 -1.97 -5.53 -11.28
CA PHE A 147 -0.64 -5.68 -10.71
C PHE A 147 0.02 -6.94 -11.28
N ASN A 148 1.26 -6.84 -11.77
CA ASN A 148 1.98 -8.00 -12.27
C ASN A 148 2.30 -8.95 -11.09
N PRO A 149 1.76 -10.19 -11.05
CA PRO A 149 2.03 -11.13 -9.96
C PRO A 149 3.51 -11.51 -9.84
N GLU A 150 4.30 -11.44 -10.92
CA GLU A 150 5.76 -11.66 -10.84
C GLU A 150 6.48 -10.60 -10.00
N HIS A 151 5.84 -9.44 -9.77
CA HIS A 151 6.36 -8.37 -8.93
C HIS A 151 5.77 -8.37 -7.51
N SER A 152 5.02 -9.40 -7.12
CA SER A 152 4.44 -9.52 -5.78
C SER A 152 5.47 -9.88 -4.71
N ASP A 153 6.58 -10.51 -5.12
CA ASP A 153 7.74 -10.81 -4.29
C ASP A 153 8.98 -10.04 -4.77
N VAL A 154 10.09 -10.16 -4.04
CA VAL A 154 11.37 -9.55 -4.45
C VAL A 154 11.89 -10.25 -5.71
N TYR A 155 11.78 -9.57 -6.85
CA TYR A 155 12.20 -10.07 -8.17
C TYR A 155 13.48 -9.40 -8.71
N GLN A 156 13.89 -8.28 -8.09
CA GLN A 156 15.05 -7.51 -8.53
C GLN A 156 16.36 -8.13 -8.03
N ASP A 157 17.45 -7.90 -8.75
CA ASP A 157 18.79 -8.22 -8.26
C ASP A 157 19.10 -7.33 -7.05
N MET A 158 19.19 -7.92 -5.85
CA MET A 158 19.46 -7.22 -4.58
C MET A 158 20.94 -7.23 -4.19
N THR A 159 21.83 -7.61 -5.11
CA THR A 159 23.29 -7.73 -4.88
C THR A 159 24.09 -6.55 -5.43
N ARG A 160 23.44 -5.56 -6.06
CA ARG A 160 24.11 -4.33 -6.52
C ARG A 160 24.38 -3.39 -5.34
N PRO A 161 25.31 -2.43 -5.47
CA PRO A 161 25.54 -1.42 -4.44
C PRO A 161 24.28 -0.66 -4.06
N LEU A 162 24.13 -0.27 -2.78
CA LEU A 162 22.97 0.50 -2.29
C LEU A 162 22.63 1.73 -3.13
N SER A 163 23.62 2.39 -3.74
CA SER A 163 23.46 3.55 -4.62
C SER A 163 22.66 3.27 -5.91
N HIS A 164 22.37 2.01 -6.23
CA HIS A 164 21.63 1.62 -7.43
C HIS A 164 20.11 1.52 -7.21
N TYR A 165 19.63 1.70 -5.97
CA TYR A 165 18.23 1.48 -5.61
C TYR A 165 17.55 2.78 -5.18
N PHE A 166 16.27 2.91 -5.54
CA PHE A 166 15.39 3.84 -4.85
C PHE A 166 15.02 3.27 -3.49
N ILE A 167 15.24 4.06 -2.43
CA ILE A 167 14.96 3.66 -1.05
C ILE A 167 13.75 4.44 -0.56
N ALA A 168 12.69 3.73 -0.18
CA ALA A 168 11.52 4.34 0.44
C ALA A 168 11.94 5.05 1.74
N SER A 169 11.82 6.37 1.77
CA SER A 169 12.39 7.24 2.82
C SER A 169 11.33 8.17 3.40
N SER A 170 11.37 8.39 4.70
CA SER A 170 10.45 9.26 5.44
C SER A 170 11.20 10.46 6.00
N HIS A 171 10.64 11.65 5.75
CA HIS A 171 11.11 12.91 6.32
C HIS A 171 10.33 13.24 7.59
N ASN A 172 11.00 13.77 8.61
CA ASN A 172 10.45 14.10 9.94
C ASN A 172 9.48 13.01 10.45
N THR A 173 9.97 11.77 10.48
CA THR A 173 9.16 10.56 10.67
C THR A 173 8.30 10.59 11.93
N TYR A 174 8.73 11.31 12.96
CA TYR A 174 8.02 11.42 14.22
C TYR A 174 6.71 12.22 14.14
N LEU A 175 6.51 13.09 13.15
CA LEU A 175 5.33 13.96 13.04
C LEU A 175 4.07 13.22 12.57
N THR A 176 2.94 13.50 13.21
CA THR A 176 1.61 12.98 12.83
C THR A 176 0.83 13.90 11.88
N GLY A 177 1.31 15.12 11.68
CA GLY A 177 0.60 16.17 10.93
C GLY A 177 1.56 17.24 10.40
N ASP A 178 1.20 18.51 10.58
CA ASP A 178 1.98 19.65 10.09
C ASP A 178 3.33 19.84 10.82
N GLN A 179 4.18 20.68 10.21
CA GLN A 179 5.55 20.94 10.69
C GLN A 179 5.61 21.87 11.92
N LEU A 180 4.54 22.60 12.28
CA LEU A 180 4.64 23.70 13.25
C LEU A 180 4.03 23.37 14.62
N ALA A 181 2.91 22.64 14.65
CA ALA A 181 2.12 22.45 15.86
C ALA A 181 1.55 21.03 16.03
N SER A 182 1.84 20.11 15.10
CA SER A 182 1.31 18.75 15.20
C SER A 182 1.99 17.93 16.30
N ALA A 183 1.35 16.81 16.66
CA ALA A 183 1.92 15.89 17.61
C ALA A 183 3.07 15.07 16.98
N SER A 184 4.08 14.78 17.79
CA SER A 184 5.07 13.74 17.54
C SER A 184 4.64 12.43 18.21
N SER A 185 4.80 11.31 17.52
CA SER A 185 4.44 9.98 18.02
C SER A 185 5.45 8.91 17.62
N MET A 186 5.74 8.01 18.56
CA MET A 186 6.53 6.80 18.27
C MET A 186 5.80 5.84 17.32
N ASP A 187 4.45 5.86 17.29
CA ASP A 187 3.65 5.01 16.42
C ASP A 187 3.87 5.31 14.94
N MET A 188 4.33 6.52 14.62
CA MET A 188 4.66 6.89 13.24
C MET A 188 5.84 6.08 12.70
N TYR A 189 6.86 5.81 13.53
CA TYR A 189 7.97 4.93 13.15
C TYR A 189 7.49 3.52 12.83
N VAL A 190 6.59 2.97 13.66
CA VAL A 190 5.99 1.65 13.43
C VAL A 190 5.21 1.64 12.12
N ARG A 191 4.36 2.65 11.91
CA ARG A 191 3.53 2.77 10.70
C ARG A 191 4.37 2.79 9.42
N VAL A 192 5.41 3.64 9.36
CA VAL A 192 6.22 3.75 8.15
C VAL A 192 7.09 2.51 7.92
N LEU A 193 7.59 1.87 8.98
CA LEU A 193 8.31 0.60 8.85
C LEU A 193 7.40 -0.51 8.32
N GLN A 194 6.16 -0.59 8.82
CA GLN A 194 5.16 -1.55 8.35
C GLN A 194 4.72 -1.30 6.90
N SER A 195 4.77 -0.04 6.43
CA SER A 195 4.54 0.31 5.02
C SER A 195 5.77 0.13 4.13
N GLY A 196 6.87 -0.45 4.65
CA GLY A 196 8.08 -0.77 3.87
C GLY A 196 9.13 0.34 3.81
N CYS A 197 8.96 1.46 4.51
CA CYS A 197 9.98 2.52 4.56
C CYS A 197 11.27 2.02 5.19
N ARG A 198 12.42 2.35 4.60
CA ARG A 198 13.77 1.88 4.98
C ARG A 198 14.73 3.00 5.40
N CYS A 199 14.33 4.26 5.30
CA CYS A 199 15.11 5.40 5.83
C CYS A 199 14.21 6.27 6.71
N LEU A 200 14.57 6.40 7.98
CA LEU A 200 13.79 7.08 9.02
C LEU A 200 14.58 8.27 9.54
N GLU A 201 13.88 9.36 9.84
CA GLU A 201 14.47 10.58 10.37
C GLU A 201 14.19 10.76 11.87
N LEU A 202 15.21 11.23 12.60
CA LEU A 202 15.17 11.50 14.02
C LEU A 202 15.89 12.81 14.32
N ASP A 203 15.12 13.85 14.63
CA ASP A 203 15.63 15.16 15.02
C ASP A 203 15.86 15.17 16.52
N CYS A 204 17.09 14.91 16.92
CA CYS A 204 17.48 14.63 18.28
C CYS A 204 17.95 15.90 18.98
N TRP A 205 17.27 16.26 20.05
CA TRP A 205 17.55 17.45 20.86
C TRP A 205 17.77 17.07 22.32
N ASP A 206 18.51 17.91 23.03
CA ASP A 206 18.66 17.77 24.48
C ASP A 206 17.29 17.78 25.17
N GLY A 207 17.05 16.75 25.98
CA GLY A 207 15.89 16.70 26.86
C GLY A 207 16.25 16.95 28.33
N LYS A 208 15.21 17.00 29.17
CA LYS A 208 15.37 17.16 30.62
C LYS A 208 15.95 15.87 31.22
N ASP A 209 16.60 16.01 32.37
CA ASP A 209 17.14 14.88 33.15
C ASP A 209 18.19 14.04 32.39
N GLY A 210 18.89 14.65 31.43
CA GLY A 210 19.93 13.99 30.62
C GLY A 210 19.39 12.98 29.60
N GLU A 211 18.09 12.99 29.31
CA GLU A 211 17.45 12.07 28.38
C GLU A 211 17.06 12.78 27.07
N PRO A 212 17.65 12.42 25.91
CA PRO A 212 17.35 13.06 24.64
C PRO A 212 15.90 12.86 24.19
N VAL A 213 15.41 13.83 23.44
CA VAL A 213 14.06 13.86 22.87
C VAL A 213 14.11 14.03 21.36
N VAL A 214 13.07 13.58 20.67
CA VAL A 214 12.87 13.74 19.24
C VAL A 214 11.67 14.65 18.99
N TYR A 215 11.87 15.73 18.25
CA TYR A 215 10.84 16.68 17.83
C TYR A 215 11.40 17.68 16.81
N HIS A 216 10.51 18.46 16.19
CA HIS A 216 10.92 19.51 15.25
C HIS A 216 11.39 20.75 16.00
N GLY A 217 12.69 21.06 15.90
CA GLY A 217 13.34 22.18 16.58
C GLY A 217 12.64 23.51 16.37
N TYR A 218 12.70 24.40 17.36
CA TYR A 218 12.14 25.76 17.26
C TYR A 218 10.64 25.86 16.91
N THR A 219 9.86 24.77 17.08
CA THR A 219 8.42 24.74 16.83
C THR A 219 7.58 24.40 18.07
N MET A 220 6.25 24.33 17.91
CA MET A 220 5.29 23.93 18.94
C MET A 220 4.92 22.44 18.87
N THR A 221 5.65 21.64 18.08
CA THR A 221 5.41 20.20 17.99
C THR A 221 5.65 19.50 19.33
N SER A 222 4.88 18.45 19.61
CA SER A 222 5.11 17.69 20.85
C SER A 222 6.40 16.89 20.78
N LYS A 223 6.90 16.42 21.92
CA LYS A 223 8.19 15.72 22.01
C LYS A 223 7.98 14.25 22.37
N VAL A 224 8.77 13.37 21.77
CA VAL A 224 8.87 11.96 22.18
C VAL A 224 10.25 11.65 22.71
N LYS A 225 10.37 10.70 23.63
CA LYS A 225 11.67 10.32 24.20
C LYS A 225 12.45 9.46 23.21
N PHE A 226 13.72 9.79 22.96
CA PHE A 226 14.59 9.06 22.04
C PHE A 226 14.65 7.56 22.36
N ARG A 227 14.73 7.20 23.64
CA ARG A 227 14.79 5.80 24.06
C ARG A 227 13.62 4.96 23.55
N TYR A 228 12.41 5.51 23.56
CA TYR A 228 11.22 4.77 23.14
C TYR A 228 11.13 4.66 21.62
N VAL A 229 11.63 5.68 20.90
CA VAL A 229 11.78 5.60 19.44
C VAL A 229 12.74 4.45 19.07
N ILE A 230 13.91 4.39 19.68
CA ILE A 230 14.91 3.34 19.42
C ILE A 230 14.38 1.94 19.77
N LEU A 231 13.69 1.78 20.91
CA LEU A 231 13.06 0.51 21.29
C LEU A 231 12.00 0.07 20.27
N ASN A 232 11.14 0.97 19.80
CA ASN A 232 10.16 0.64 18.77
C ASN A 232 10.84 0.25 17.45
N ILE A 233 11.87 1.00 17.03
CA ILE A 233 12.60 0.64 15.81
C ILE A 233 13.21 -0.76 15.94
N ASN A 234 13.78 -1.11 17.10
CA ASN A 234 14.34 -2.44 17.34
C ASN A 234 13.30 -3.56 17.15
N ASP A 235 12.08 -3.37 17.66
CA ASP A 235 11.04 -4.39 17.63
C ASP A 235 10.38 -4.53 16.24
N PHE A 236 10.32 -3.45 15.47
CA PHE A 236 9.53 -3.38 14.24
C PHE A 236 10.35 -3.27 12.95
N ALA A 237 11.66 -2.97 13.00
CA ALA A 237 12.49 -2.69 11.82
C ALA A 237 12.40 -3.77 10.75
N PHE A 238 12.37 -5.05 11.14
CA PHE A 238 12.52 -6.17 10.22
C PHE A 238 11.33 -7.14 10.13
N LEU A 239 10.16 -6.78 10.67
CA LEU A 239 9.00 -7.69 10.72
C LEU A 239 8.49 -8.11 9.33
N ASN A 240 8.26 -7.13 8.45
CA ASN A 240 7.70 -7.36 7.11
C ASN A 240 8.73 -7.16 5.98
N ASN A 241 9.93 -6.67 6.32
CA ASN A 241 10.98 -6.38 5.35
C ASN A 241 12.35 -6.53 6.01
N ARG A 242 13.17 -7.47 5.53
CA ARG A 242 14.49 -7.77 6.11
C ARG A 242 15.63 -6.91 5.55
N TYR A 243 15.40 -6.08 4.53
CA TYR A 243 16.43 -5.20 3.98
C TYR A 243 16.82 -4.10 4.98
N PRO A 244 18.04 -3.53 4.84
CA PRO A 244 18.59 -2.60 5.82
C PRO A 244 17.69 -1.40 6.11
N VAL A 245 17.77 -0.92 7.35
CA VAL A 245 17.14 0.33 7.79
C VAL A 245 18.22 1.38 8.04
N ILE A 246 18.03 2.58 7.53
CA ILE A 246 18.90 3.74 7.73
C ILE A 246 18.22 4.69 8.71
N LEU A 247 18.92 5.08 9.77
CA LEU A 247 18.50 6.12 10.70
C LEU A 247 19.27 7.40 10.38
N SER A 248 18.57 8.38 9.82
CA SER A 248 19.04 9.75 9.60
C SER A 248 18.90 10.52 10.91
N LEU A 249 20.02 10.74 11.59
CA LEU A 249 20.05 11.50 12.84
C LEU A 249 20.44 12.94 12.56
N GLU A 250 19.49 13.86 12.74
CA GLU A 250 19.76 15.28 12.86
C GLU A 250 20.06 15.57 14.33
N ASN A 251 21.31 15.92 14.65
CA ASN A 251 21.82 15.86 16.02
C ASN A 251 22.11 17.26 16.57
N HIS A 252 21.27 17.69 17.52
CA HIS A 252 21.35 18.94 18.28
C HIS A 252 21.56 18.70 19.78
N CYS A 253 22.07 17.53 20.14
CA CYS A 253 22.30 17.16 21.53
C CYS A 253 23.68 17.61 22.01
N SER A 254 23.80 17.95 23.28
CA SER A 254 25.07 18.08 24.01
C SER A 254 25.90 16.80 23.95
N VAL A 255 27.22 16.92 24.14
CA VAL A 255 28.14 15.76 24.13
C VAL A 255 27.74 14.67 25.12
N GLU A 256 27.21 15.06 26.29
CA GLU A 256 26.72 14.10 27.29
C GLU A 256 25.52 13.29 26.76
N GLN A 257 24.54 13.96 26.17
CA GLN A 257 23.36 13.29 25.61
C GLN A 257 23.67 12.55 24.30
N GLN A 258 24.65 12.99 23.51
CA GLN A 258 25.18 12.22 22.38
C GLN A 258 25.80 10.89 22.84
N LYS A 259 26.57 10.89 23.95
CA LYS A 259 27.10 9.66 24.56
C LYS A 259 25.96 8.74 25.02
N PHE A 260 24.90 9.31 25.61
CA PHE A 260 23.69 8.55 25.94
C PHE A 260 23.08 7.90 24.70
N MET A 261 22.84 8.65 23.62
CA MET A 261 22.26 8.13 22.37
C MET A 261 23.10 7.00 21.79
N ALA A 262 24.42 7.18 21.70
CA ALA A 262 25.34 6.20 21.15
C ALA A 262 25.36 4.90 21.96
N ASN A 263 25.44 5.01 23.30
CA ASN A 263 25.43 3.84 24.18
C ASN A 263 24.07 3.14 24.13
N PHE A 264 22.97 3.88 24.18
CA PHE A 264 21.64 3.31 24.15
C PHE A 264 21.35 2.56 22.84
N MET A 265 21.76 3.12 21.69
CA MET A 265 21.64 2.43 20.40
C MET A 265 22.50 1.16 20.36
N ARG A 266 23.75 1.19 20.86
CA ARG A 266 24.61 0.00 20.92
C ARG A 266 24.01 -1.10 21.80
N ASP A 267 23.52 -0.73 22.97
CA ASP A 267 22.94 -1.69 23.93
C ASP A 267 21.63 -2.29 23.43
N THR A 268 20.82 -1.49 22.74
CA THR A 268 19.52 -1.92 22.21
C THR A 268 19.67 -2.76 20.95
N PHE A 269 20.36 -2.24 19.94
CA PHE A 269 20.47 -2.87 18.62
C PHE A 269 21.54 -3.99 18.59
N LYS A 270 22.57 -3.93 19.43
CA LYS A 270 23.61 -4.96 19.53
C LYS A 270 24.19 -5.30 18.15
N ASP A 271 24.07 -6.55 17.73
CA ASP A 271 24.62 -7.09 16.48
C ASP A 271 23.87 -6.63 15.23
N ILE A 272 22.62 -6.13 15.36
CA ILE A 272 21.88 -5.57 14.21
C ILE A 272 22.41 -4.18 13.85
N LEU A 273 23.08 -3.47 14.78
CA LEU A 273 23.74 -2.20 14.47
C LEU A 273 24.98 -2.43 13.60
N CYS A 274 25.01 -1.84 12.42
CA CYS A 274 26.09 -2.00 11.46
C CYS A 274 27.31 -1.14 11.84
N ILE A 275 28.21 -1.68 12.66
CA ILE A 275 29.46 -1.00 13.06
C ILE A 275 30.65 -1.49 12.22
N LEU A 276 30.82 -2.82 12.13
CA LEU A 276 32.07 -3.44 11.64
C LEU A 276 32.29 -3.25 10.14
N PHE A 277 31.21 -3.21 9.35
CA PHE A 277 31.31 -3.11 7.90
C PHE A 277 32.02 -1.81 7.46
N PHE A 278 31.65 -0.68 8.05
CA PHE A 278 32.22 0.63 7.71
C PHE A 278 33.65 0.84 8.25
N MET A 279 34.11 0.02 9.20
CA MET A 279 35.50 0.06 9.66
C MET A 279 36.47 -0.60 8.67
N LEU A 280 35.96 -1.52 7.83
CA LEU A 280 36.75 -2.31 6.88
C LEU A 280 36.50 -1.89 5.42
N PHE A 281 35.64 -0.89 5.21
CA PHE A 281 35.21 -0.47 3.89
C PHE A 281 36.32 0.31 3.17
N ASP A 282 36.72 -0.17 1.98
CA ASP A 282 37.82 0.41 1.19
C ASP A 282 37.41 1.62 0.33
N GLY A 283 36.14 2.05 0.44
CA GLY A 283 35.63 3.29 -0.15
C GLY A 283 35.22 3.20 -1.61
N LYS A 284 35.27 2.02 -2.24
CA LYS A 284 34.96 1.89 -3.68
C LYS A 284 33.47 1.82 -3.99
N ASP A 285 32.77 0.81 -3.46
CA ASP A 285 31.36 0.56 -3.79
C ASP A 285 30.54 0.30 -2.52
N LEU A 286 29.43 1.00 -2.33
CA LEU A 286 28.57 0.76 -1.16
C LEU A 286 28.13 -0.72 -1.10
N PRO A 287 27.95 -1.30 0.11
CA PRO A 287 27.41 -2.64 0.25
C PRO A 287 26.05 -2.77 -0.42
N SER A 288 25.70 -3.99 -0.79
CA SER A 288 24.40 -4.31 -1.33
C SER A 288 23.32 -4.42 -0.24
N PRO A 289 22.03 -4.24 -0.59
CA PRO A 289 20.92 -4.56 0.31
C PRO A 289 21.00 -5.99 0.85
N GLN A 290 21.46 -6.95 0.04
CA GLN A 290 21.61 -8.35 0.44
C GLN A 290 22.66 -8.55 1.55
N GLU A 291 23.81 -7.88 1.46
CA GLU A 291 24.88 -7.96 2.48
C GLU A 291 24.48 -7.30 3.81
N LEU A 292 23.62 -6.29 3.74
CA LEU A 292 23.14 -5.53 4.91
C LEU A 292 21.79 -6.02 5.43
N MET A 293 21.36 -7.22 5.04
CA MET A 293 20.09 -7.77 5.51
C MET A 293 20.05 -7.86 7.04
N GLY A 294 18.97 -7.35 7.63
CA GLY A 294 18.77 -7.30 9.09
C GLY A 294 19.67 -6.30 9.81
N LYS A 295 20.26 -5.33 9.09
CA LYS A 295 21.16 -4.33 9.69
C LYS A 295 20.55 -2.93 9.75
N ILE A 296 20.87 -2.23 10.82
CA ILE A 296 20.56 -0.81 11.04
C ILE A 296 21.83 0.01 10.79
N LEU A 297 21.74 1.01 9.93
CA LEU A 297 22.81 1.94 9.58
C LEU A 297 22.50 3.30 10.21
N ILE A 298 23.54 4.00 10.67
CA ILE A 298 23.40 5.35 11.21
C ILE A 298 23.99 6.34 10.20
N LYS A 299 23.15 7.26 9.72
CA LYS A 299 23.57 8.43 8.95
C LYS A 299 23.63 9.62 9.91
N THR A 300 24.84 10.10 10.19
CA THR A 300 25.07 11.30 11.02
C THR A 300 26.42 11.95 10.68
N LYS A 301 26.71 13.13 11.24
CA LYS A 301 28.00 13.82 11.04
C LYS A 301 29.14 12.97 11.64
N LYS A 302 30.24 12.81 10.89
CA LYS A 302 31.44 12.07 11.32
C LYS A 302 32.62 13.03 11.49
N LEU A 303 33.30 12.96 12.63
CA LEU A 303 34.52 13.73 12.86
C LEU A 303 35.66 13.27 11.92
N PRO A 304 36.48 14.19 11.40
CA PRO A 304 37.70 13.84 10.65
C PRO A 304 38.61 12.92 11.46
N VAL A 305 39.23 11.94 10.79
CA VAL A 305 40.12 10.93 11.40
C VAL A 305 41.39 11.55 12.04
N ALA A 306 41.68 12.82 11.78
CA ALA A 306 42.91 13.52 12.20
C ALA A 306 42.81 14.28 13.53
N LEU A 307 41.70 14.20 14.27
CA LEU A 307 41.55 14.91 15.54
C LEU A 307 42.11 14.04 16.68
N SER A 308 43.26 14.49 17.23
CA SER A 308 43.96 13.89 18.37
C SER A 308 43.10 13.86 19.65
N GLU A 309 43.42 12.93 20.57
CA GLU A 309 42.72 12.68 21.86
C GLU A 309 42.65 13.88 22.84
N ASP A 310 43.21 15.04 22.48
CA ASP A 310 43.39 16.22 23.37
C ASP A 310 42.47 17.42 23.04
N LEU A 311 41.36 17.25 22.30
CA LEU A 311 40.40 18.34 22.10
C LEU A 311 39.29 18.27 23.15
N GLU A 312 39.37 19.17 24.14
CA GLU A 312 38.25 19.55 25.00
C GLU A 312 37.08 20.08 24.16
N GLU A 313 35.87 19.59 24.49
CA GLU A 313 34.53 20.08 24.14
C GLU A 313 34.43 21.01 22.92
N GLY A 314 34.24 20.44 21.73
CA GLY A 314 33.78 21.18 20.56
C GLY A 314 32.25 21.28 20.54
N GLU A 315 31.72 22.49 20.47
CA GLU A 315 30.30 22.74 20.18
C GLU A 315 29.99 22.37 18.71
N VAL A 316 28.87 21.69 18.50
CA VAL A 316 28.33 21.43 17.16
C VAL A 316 27.59 22.70 16.73
N THR A 317 28.11 23.41 15.73
CA THR A 317 27.45 24.62 15.22
C THR A 317 26.14 24.28 14.51
N GLU A 318 25.11 25.11 14.75
CA GLU A 318 23.73 24.97 14.23
C GLU A 318 23.58 25.26 12.72
N GLU A 319 24.68 25.40 11.96
CA GLU A 319 24.67 26.02 10.62
C GLU A 319 24.13 25.16 9.46
N ASP A 320 23.53 23.99 9.70
CA ASP A 320 22.95 23.18 8.61
C ASP A 320 21.52 22.71 8.90
N SER A 321 20.65 23.58 9.43
CA SER A 321 19.21 23.34 9.26
C SER A 321 18.88 23.54 7.78
N ALA A 322 18.31 22.54 7.12
CA ALA A 322 18.00 22.57 5.67
C ALA A 322 16.92 23.61 5.28
N ASP A 323 16.51 24.47 6.22
CA ASP A 323 15.53 25.54 6.05
C ASP A 323 16.13 26.92 5.74
N GLU A 324 17.46 27.07 5.64
CA GLU A 324 18.05 28.29 5.09
C GLU A 324 17.92 28.30 3.55
N MET A 325 16.80 28.84 3.06
CA MET A 325 16.72 29.33 1.69
C MET A 325 17.86 30.33 1.46
N ASP A 326 18.80 29.96 0.57
CA ASP A 326 19.89 30.79 0.04
C ASP A 326 19.52 32.29 0.00
N GLU A 327 20.06 33.08 0.93
CA GLU A 327 20.00 34.54 0.90
C GLU A 327 20.86 35.15 -0.25
N CYS A 328 21.18 34.37 -1.29
CA CYS A 328 21.99 34.82 -2.42
C CYS A 328 21.21 35.61 -3.50
N PHE A 329 19.91 35.91 -3.29
CA PHE A 329 19.10 36.75 -4.19
C PHE A 329 18.68 38.10 -3.60
N LYS A 330 19.52 38.72 -2.76
CA LYS A 330 19.40 40.17 -2.51
C LYS A 330 19.79 40.92 -3.79
N PHE A 331 18.78 41.45 -4.49
CA PHE A 331 18.94 42.39 -5.60
C PHE A 331 19.97 43.46 -5.19
N ARG A 332 21.07 43.54 -5.95
CA ARG A 332 21.95 44.72 -5.96
C ARG A 332 21.13 45.90 -6.50
N SER A 333 20.54 46.67 -5.60
CA SER A 333 20.29 48.08 -5.87
C SER A 333 21.63 48.81 -5.75
N ASP A 334 21.86 49.69 -6.72
CA ASP A 334 22.87 50.76 -6.77
C ASP A 334 24.14 50.43 -7.55
N GLU A 335 24.09 50.74 -8.86
CA GLU A 335 25.10 51.56 -9.53
C GLU A 335 24.56 52.04 -10.90
N VAL A 336 23.98 53.25 -10.93
CA VAL A 336 23.96 54.10 -12.12
C VAL A 336 24.29 55.52 -11.68
N ASN A 337 25.49 55.97 -12.04
CA ASN A 337 25.80 57.39 -12.23
C ASN A 337 25.26 57.85 -13.58
#